data_AF-A0A6A3GHT7-F1
#
_entry.id   AF-A0A6A3GHT7-F1
#
_cell.length_a   1.000
_cell.length_b   1.000
_cell.length_c   1.000
_cell.angle_alpha   90.00
_cell.angle_beta   90.00
_cell.angle_gamma   90.00
#
_symmetry.space_group_name_H-M   'P 1'
#
loop_
_entity.id
_entity.type
_entity.pdbx_description
1 polymer ?
#
loop_
_entity_poly.entity_id
_entity_poly.type
_entity_poly.pdbx_seq_one_letter_code
_entity_poly.pdbx_strand_id
1 'polypeptide(L)'
;MSSESDEESVLRSGSDDDEAFLLLLLSAQKAPIKRKRSGSEPGKAANLDRDFQAAHLRLWKVYFCENPTYPEKLFRRMNRMSHALFERLMSAVVEHDADFEQRVDAVGKKGLTPLQKCSAAVRMLNQNKTL
;
A
#
# COMPACT_ATOMS: atom_id res chain seq x y z
N MET A 1 -28.96 31.99 -3.27
CA MET A 1 -28.94 30.71 -2.53
C MET A 1 -29.00 29.59 -3.56
N SER A 2 -27.86 29.24 -4.15
CA SER A 2 -27.72 28.08 -5.07
C SER A 2 -26.22 27.90 -5.29
N SER A 3 -25.59 26.95 -4.58
CA SER A 3 -24.29 26.35 -4.91
C SER A 3 -23.83 25.41 -3.80
N GLU A 4 -24.67 24.42 -3.45
CA GLU A 4 -24.32 23.40 -2.44
C GLU A 4 -24.47 21.98 -3.02
N SER A 5 -24.64 21.89 -4.34
CA SER A 5 -24.99 20.66 -5.07
C SER A 5 -23.80 20.01 -5.79
N ASP A 6 -22.67 20.72 -5.91
CA ASP A 6 -21.55 20.26 -6.74
C ASP A 6 -20.50 19.46 -5.95
N GLU A 7 -20.43 19.63 -4.62
CA GLU A 7 -19.44 18.96 -3.77
C GLU A 7 -19.84 17.54 -3.35
N GLU A 8 -21.14 17.22 -3.35
CA GLU A 8 -21.65 15.90 -2.97
C GLU A 8 -21.51 14.85 -4.09
N SER A 9 -21.32 15.31 -5.34
CA SER A 9 -21.17 14.43 -6.51
C SER A 9 -19.84 13.68 -6.57
N VAL A 10 -18.78 14.22 -5.94
CA VAL A 10 -17.43 13.64 -5.94
C VAL A 10 -17.31 12.49 -4.94
N LEU A 11 -18.14 12.50 -3.89
CA LEU A 11 -18.15 11.47 -2.85
C LEU A 11 -18.93 10.20 -3.24
N ARG A 12 -19.66 10.23 -4.36
CA ARG A 12 -20.50 9.11 -4.84
C ARG A 12 -19.90 8.32 -6.00
N SER A 13 -18.60 8.49 -6.26
CA SER A 13 -17.85 7.71 -7.26
C SER A 13 -17.06 6.54 -6.64
N GLY A 14 -17.53 5.99 -5.51
CA GLY A 14 -17.06 4.68 -5.06
C GLY A 14 -17.51 3.63 -6.06
N SER A 15 -16.56 3.00 -6.77
CA SER A 15 -16.86 1.84 -7.61
C SER A 15 -17.50 0.79 -6.70
N ASP A 16 -18.52 0.03 -7.13
CA ASP A 16 -19.11 -1.04 -6.29
C ASP A 16 -18.04 -2.03 -5.77
N ASP A 17 -16.96 -2.21 -6.54
CA ASP A 17 -15.76 -2.97 -6.16
C ASP A 17 -15.01 -2.37 -4.94
N ASP A 18 -15.02 -1.05 -4.79
CA ASP A 18 -14.35 -0.30 -3.73
C ASP A 18 -15.08 -0.50 -2.38
N GLU A 19 -16.42 -0.47 -2.39
CA GLU A 19 -17.26 -0.75 -1.21
C GLU A 19 -17.14 -2.23 -0.77
N ALA A 20 -17.15 -3.15 -1.74
CA ALA A 20 -16.95 -4.57 -1.47
C ALA A 20 -15.55 -4.86 -0.88
N PHE A 21 -14.53 -4.11 -1.31
CA PHE A 21 -13.17 -4.22 -0.77
C PHE A 21 -13.09 -3.69 0.68
N LEU A 22 -13.74 -2.56 0.98
CA LEU A 22 -13.83 -2.03 2.35
C LEU A 22 -14.54 -3.00 3.30
N LEU A 23 -15.63 -3.63 2.84
CA LEU A 23 -16.36 -4.64 3.60
C LEU A 23 -15.51 -5.91 3.86
N LEU A 24 -14.72 -6.33 2.87
CA LEU A 24 -13.77 -7.43 3.00
C LEU A 24 -12.64 -7.10 3.99
N LEU A 25 -12.14 -5.86 3.98
CA LEU A 25 -11.09 -5.43 4.89
C LEU A 25 -11.58 -5.36 6.34
N LEU A 26 -12.80 -4.85 6.56
CA LEU A 26 -13.43 -4.80 7.88
C LEU A 26 -13.65 -6.20 8.47
N SER A 27 -14.05 -7.16 7.63
CA SER A 27 -14.23 -8.56 8.06
C SER A 27 -12.91 -9.33 8.23
N ALA A 28 -11.79 -8.83 7.71
CA ALA A 28 -10.47 -9.46 7.78
C ALA A 28 -9.63 -9.08 9.02
N GLN A 29 -10.21 -8.34 9.99
CA GLN A 29 -9.59 -8.03 11.28
C GLN A 29 -9.14 -9.33 11.98
N LYS A 30 -7.83 -9.62 11.98
CA LYS A 30 -7.23 -10.76 12.69
C LYS A 30 -6.63 -10.32 14.02
N ALA A 31 -6.73 -11.21 15.01
CA ALA A 31 -6.04 -11.04 16.29
C ALA A 31 -4.51 -10.91 16.10
N PRO A 32 -3.82 -10.13 16.95
CA PRO A 32 -2.38 -9.90 16.82
C PRO A 32 -1.60 -11.22 16.89
N ILE A 33 -0.91 -11.56 15.81
CA ILE A 33 -0.08 -12.76 15.74
C ILE A 33 1.21 -12.49 16.52
N LYS A 34 1.37 -13.15 17.68
CA LYS A 34 2.64 -13.10 18.44
C LYS A 34 3.72 -13.87 17.67
N ARG A 35 4.63 -13.14 17.02
CA ARG A 35 5.81 -13.74 16.38
C ARG A 35 6.98 -13.75 17.36
N LYS A 36 7.71 -14.87 17.43
CA LYS A 36 9.02 -14.92 18.10
C LYS A 36 9.99 -14.08 17.27
N ARG A 37 10.45 -12.95 17.80
CA ARG A 37 11.49 -12.12 17.16
C ARG A 37 12.83 -12.84 17.33
N SER A 38 13.40 -13.36 16.26
CA SER A 38 14.80 -13.83 16.23
C SER A 38 15.63 -12.80 15.48
N GLY A 39 16.81 -12.49 16.00
CA GLY A 39 17.76 -11.56 15.38
C GLY A 39 18.57 -12.23 14.26
N SER A 40 19.63 -11.54 13.83
CA SER A 40 20.65 -12.17 13.00
C SER A 40 21.32 -13.28 13.81
N GLU A 41 21.38 -14.49 13.25
CA GLU A 41 22.03 -15.63 13.90
C GLU A 41 23.46 -15.77 13.34
N PRO A 42 24.46 -16.02 14.20
CA PRO A 42 25.84 -16.26 13.75
C PRO A 42 25.89 -17.35 12.66
N GLY A 43 26.60 -17.09 11.56
CA GLY A 43 26.71 -18.01 10.42
C GLY A 43 25.72 -17.77 9.27
N LYS A 44 24.74 -16.86 9.41
CA LYS A 44 23.92 -16.40 8.28
C LYS A 44 24.68 -15.41 7.40
N ALA A 45 24.44 -15.48 6.08
CA ALA A 45 24.99 -14.53 5.13
C ALA A 45 24.55 -13.09 5.44
N ALA A 46 25.41 -12.12 5.13
CA ALA A 46 25.09 -10.71 5.30
C ALA A 46 23.85 -10.30 4.48
N ASN A 47 23.09 -9.33 4.99
CA ASN A 47 21.97 -8.76 4.26
C ASN A 47 22.46 -8.10 2.97
N LEU A 48 21.87 -8.49 1.83
CA LEU A 48 22.15 -7.83 0.55
C LEU A 48 21.56 -6.41 0.54
N ASP A 49 22.31 -5.46 0.00
CA ASP A 49 21.77 -4.13 -0.25
C ASP A 49 20.88 -4.14 -1.51
N ARG A 50 19.57 -4.06 -1.28
CA ARG A 50 18.55 -4.06 -2.35
C ARG A 50 18.11 -2.66 -2.78
N ASP A 51 18.69 -1.62 -2.20
CA ASP A 51 18.37 -0.21 -2.46
C ASP A 51 16.85 0.07 -2.47
N PHE A 52 16.25 0.00 -1.28
CA PHE A 52 14.82 0.23 -1.10
C PHE A 52 14.39 1.64 -1.50
N GLN A 53 15.28 2.63 -1.40
CA GLN A 53 14.99 4.01 -1.75
C GLN A 53 14.85 4.16 -3.26
N ALA A 54 15.78 3.62 -4.05
CA ALA A 54 15.66 3.62 -5.50
C ALA A 54 14.43 2.81 -5.96
N ALA A 55 14.11 1.70 -5.29
CA ALA A 55 12.89 0.95 -5.58
C ALA A 55 11.61 1.78 -5.32
N HIS A 56 11.59 2.59 -4.26
CA HIS A 56 10.47 3.50 -3.98
C HIS A 56 10.34 4.55 -5.09
N LEU A 57 11.44 5.21 -5.48
CA LEU A 57 11.43 6.23 -6.53
C LEU A 57 10.95 5.66 -7.87
N ARG A 58 11.36 4.45 -8.22
CA ARG A 58 10.86 3.75 -9.43
C ARG A 58 9.35 3.54 -9.34
N LEU A 59 8.85 3.03 -8.22
CA LEU A 59 7.42 2.79 -8.03
C LEU A 59 6.60 4.08 -8.08
N TRP A 60 7.10 5.13 -7.43
CA TRP A 60 6.51 6.47 -7.43
C TRP A 60 6.41 7.04 -8.84
N LYS A 61 7.53 7.05 -9.59
CA LYS A 61 7.57 7.56 -10.97
C LYS A 61 6.61 6.83 -11.91
N VAL A 62 6.40 5.55 -11.67
CA VAL A 62 5.57 4.73 -12.57
C VAL A 62 4.08 5.01 -12.40
N TYR A 63 3.62 5.33 -11.18
CA TYR A 63 2.18 5.40 -10.88
C TYR A 63 1.70 6.68 -10.18
N PHE A 64 2.52 7.34 -9.37
CA PHE A 64 2.04 8.37 -8.43
C PHE A 64 2.62 9.76 -8.66
N CYS A 65 3.67 9.91 -9.46
CA CYS A 65 4.14 11.26 -9.81
C CYS A 65 3.12 11.98 -10.70
N GLU A 66 3.24 13.31 -10.80
CA GLU A 66 2.34 14.18 -11.58
C GLU A 66 2.12 13.71 -13.03
N ASN A 67 3.20 13.25 -13.69
CA ASN A 67 3.15 12.63 -15.02
C ASN A 67 3.60 11.16 -14.93
N PRO A 68 2.73 10.23 -14.50
CA PRO A 68 3.11 8.84 -14.29
C PRO A 68 3.40 8.15 -15.62
N THR A 69 4.39 7.26 -15.64
CA THR A 69 4.69 6.46 -16.84
C THR A 69 3.50 5.61 -17.29
N TYR A 70 2.70 5.10 -16.34
CA TYR A 70 1.50 4.33 -16.65
C TYR A 70 0.22 5.07 -16.28
N PRO A 71 -0.79 5.08 -17.17
CA PRO A 71 -2.09 5.66 -16.87
C PRO A 71 -2.85 4.82 -15.84
N GLU A 72 -3.84 5.45 -15.19
CA GLU A 72 -4.65 4.84 -14.14
C GLU A 72 -5.28 3.49 -14.54
N LYS A 73 -5.67 3.33 -15.82
CA LYS A 73 -6.21 2.06 -16.34
C LYS A 73 -5.27 0.88 -16.10
N LEU A 74 -3.95 1.08 -16.26
CA LEU A 74 -2.96 0.02 -16.03
C LEU A 74 -2.73 -0.21 -14.53
N PHE A 75 -2.76 0.84 -13.72
CA PHE A 75 -2.74 0.67 -12.27
C PHE A 75 -3.93 -0.14 -11.77
N ARG A 76 -5.14 0.20 -12.22
CA ARG A 76 -6.37 -0.53 -11.87
C ARG A 76 -6.30 -1.98 -12.32
N ARG A 77 -5.73 -2.28 -13.49
CA ARG A 77 -5.53 -3.68 -13.91
C ARG A 77 -4.64 -4.46 -12.94
N MET A 78 -3.59 -3.84 -12.39
CA MET A 78 -2.62 -4.52 -11.54
C MET A 78 -3.02 -4.57 -10.06
N ASN A 79 -3.57 -3.47 -9.53
CA ASN A 79 -3.98 -3.34 -8.13
C ASN A 79 -5.48 -3.57 -7.92
N ARG A 80 -6.27 -3.65 -8.99
CA ARG A 80 -7.73 -3.87 -8.96
C ARG A 80 -8.51 -2.78 -8.21
N MET A 81 -7.92 -1.59 -8.04
CA MET A 81 -8.49 -0.41 -7.39
C MET A 81 -7.98 0.88 -8.04
N SER A 82 -8.62 2.01 -7.75
CA SER A 82 -8.16 3.35 -8.18
C SER A 82 -6.94 3.83 -7.38
N HIS A 83 -6.23 4.86 -7.88
CA HIS A 83 -5.15 5.51 -7.12
C HIS A 83 -5.69 6.11 -5.82
N ALA A 84 -6.81 6.83 -5.90
CA ALA A 84 -7.42 7.50 -4.76
C ALA A 84 -7.81 6.52 -3.64
N LEU A 85 -8.37 5.35 -3.98
CA LEU A 85 -8.68 4.32 -2.98
C LEU A 85 -7.40 3.76 -2.37
N PHE A 86 -6.38 3.49 -3.19
CA PHE A 86 -5.11 2.98 -2.70
C PHE A 86 -4.43 3.96 -1.72
N GLU A 87 -4.46 5.26 -1.99
CA GLU A 87 -3.90 6.29 -1.12
C GLU A 87 -4.65 6.40 0.22
N ARG A 88 -5.98 6.35 0.19
CA ARG A 88 -6.81 6.31 1.40
C ARG A 88 -6.53 5.07 2.23
N LEU A 89 -6.43 3.91 1.58
CA LEU A 89 -6.09 2.65 2.23
C LEU A 89 -4.70 2.71 2.86
N MET A 90 -3.70 3.19 2.12
CA MET A 90 -2.33 3.33 2.62
C MET A 90 -2.31 4.23 3.85
N SER A 91 -3.01 5.36 3.83
CA SER A 91 -3.08 6.30 4.95
C SER A 91 -3.72 5.65 6.19
N ALA A 92 -4.87 4.99 6.01
CA ALA A 92 -5.55 4.29 7.11
C ALA A 92 -4.70 3.14 7.68
N VAL A 93 -4.02 2.37 6.84
CA VAL A 93 -3.15 1.26 7.29
C VAL A 93 -1.95 1.79 8.08
N VAL A 94 -1.33 2.89 7.64
CA VAL A 94 -0.22 3.52 8.36
C VAL A 94 -0.67 4.05 9.72
N GLU A 95 -1.88 4.61 9.80
CA GLU A 95 -2.45 5.10 11.06
C GLU A 95 -2.75 3.97 12.06
N HIS A 96 -3.20 2.81 11.57
CA HIS A 96 -3.59 1.69 12.43
C HIS A 96 -2.46 0.69 12.74
N ASP A 97 -1.45 0.57 11.88
CA ASP A 97 -0.39 -0.44 11.99
C ASP A 97 1.02 0.17 11.87
N ALA A 98 1.71 0.25 13.01
CA ALA A 98 3.08 0.74 13.11
C ALA A 98 4.12 -0.08 12.31
N ASP A 99 3.79 -1.31 11.88
CA ASP A 99 4.66 -2.08 10.99
C ASP A 99 4.67 -1.50 9.56
N PHE A 100 3.68 -0.69 9.17
CA PHE A 100 3.63 -0.04 7.85
C PHE A 100 4.38 1.28 7.80
N GLU A 101 4.56 1.97 8.93
CA GLU A 101 5.40 3.17 9.03
C GLU A 101 6.83 2.92 8.52
N GLN A 102 7.42 3.91 7.84
CA GLN A 102 8.83 3.82 7.46
C GLN A 102 9.69 4.11 8.68
N ARG A 103 10.46 3.11 9.10
CA ARG A 103 11.38 3.23 10.24
C ARG A 103 12.81 3.34 9.75
N VAL A 104 13.63 4.01 10.56
CA VAL A 104 15.07 4.09 10.39
C VAL A 104 15.70 3.02 11.28
N ASP A 105 16.63 2.25 10.76
CA ASP A 105 17.36 1.26 11.55
C ASP A 105 18.41 1.91 12.47
N ALA A 106 19.06 1.09 13.30
CA ALA A 106 20.07 1.57 14.26
C ALA A 106 21.31 2.19 13.58
N VAL A 107 21.50 1.98 12.28
CA VAL A 107 22.62 2.52 11.49
C VAL A 107 22.20 3.75 10.68
N GLY A 108 20.94 4.19 10.81
CA GLY A 108 20.42 5.36 10.11
C GLY A 108 19.84 5.07 8.72
N LYS A 109 19.74 3.80 8.29
CA LYS A 109 19.19 3.43 6.98
C LYS A 109 17.67 3.37 7.03
N LYS A 110 17.03 4.03 6.05
CA LYS A 110 15.58 3.98 5.90
C LYS A 110 15.14 2.61 5.39
N GLY A 111 14.16 2.01 6.06
CA GLY A 111 13.51 0.77 5.63
C GLY A 111 12.54 0.96 4.45
N LEU A 112 11.74 -0.07 4.20
CA LEU A 112 10.67 -0.02 3.19
C LEU A 112 9.64 1.08 3.51
N THR A 113 9.21 1.79 2.47
CA THR A 113 8.16 2.81 2.55
C THR A 113 6.77 2.18 2.66
N PRO A 114 5.76 2.89 3.23
CA PRO A 114 4.37 2.44 3.24
C PRO A 114 3.88 2.07 1.84
N LEU A 115 4.18 2.89 0.84
CA LEU A 115 3.83 2.64 -0.56
C LEU A 115 4.30 1.25 -1.03
N GLN A 116 5.54 0.87 -0.73
CA GLN A 116 6.08 -0.44 -1.11
C GLN A 116 5.39 -1.58 -0.36
N LYS A 117 5.16 -1.41 0.95
CA LYS A 117 4.51 -2.43 1.79
C LYS A 117 3.05 -2.64 1.39
N CYS A 118 2.27 -1.57 1.27
CA CYS A 118 0.88 -1.60 0.83
C CYS A 118 0.76 -2.15 -0.60
N SER A 119 1.65 -1.75 -1.52
CA SER A 119 1.63 -2.28 -2.89
C SER A 119 1.91 -3.79 -2.92
N ALA A 120 2.84 -4.29 -2.09
CA ALA A 120 3.07 -5.73 -1.95
C ALA A 120 1.85 -6.45 -1.34
N ALA A 121 1.28 -5.93 -0.26
CA ALA A 121 0.12 -6.52 0.41
C ALA A 121 -1.10 -6.59 -0.53
N VAL A 122 -1.44 -5.49 -1.20
CA VAL A 122 -2.53 -5.41 -2.17
C VAL A 122 -2.31 -6.39 -3.33
N ARG A 123 -1.08 -6.51 -3.85
CA ARG A 123 -0.75 -7.52 -4.86
C ARG A 123 -0.98 -8.94 -4.34
N MET A 124 -0.54 -9.26 -3.12
CA MET A 124 -0.77 -10.58 -2.54
C MET A 124 -2.25 -10.89 -2.37
N LEU A 125 -3.08 -9.92 -1.98
CA LEU A 125 -4.52 -10.10 -1.85
C LEU A 125 -5.21 -10.31 -3.21
N ASN A 126 -4.78 -9.56 -4.23
CA ASN A 126 -5.44 -9.53 -5.53
C ASN A 126 -5.00 -10.61 -6.50
N GLN A 127 -3.80 -11.18 -6.33
CA GLN A 127 -3.20 -12.19 -7.23
C GLN A 127 -3.52 -13.64 -6.84
N ASN A 128 -4.25 -13.89 -5.74
CA ASN A 128 -4.63 -15.24 -5.27
C ASN A 128 -5.71 -15.95 -6.13
N LYS A 129 -5.78 -15.68 -7.45
CA LYS A 129 -6.78 -16.28 -8.35
C LYS A 129 -6.23 -17.10 -9.52
N THR A 130 -4.99 -17.57 -9.44
CA THR A 130 -4.43 -18.53 -10.40
C THR A 130 -3.53 -19.54 -9.69
N LEU A 131 -4.11 -20.70 -9.38
CA LEU A 131 -3.46 -22.01 -9.44
C LEU A 131 -4.34 -22.90 -10.32
#